data_AF-A0A8J3BUY2-F1
#
_entry.id   AF-A0A8J3BUY2-F1
#
_cell.length_a   1.000
_cell.length_b   1.000
_cell.length_c   1.000
_cell.angle_alpha   90.00
_cell.angle_beta   90.00
_cell.angle_gamma   90.00
#
_symmetry.space_group_name_H-M   'P 1'
#
loop_
_entity.id
_entity.type
_entity.pdbx_description
1 polymer ?
#
loop_
_entity_poly.entity_id
_entity_poly.type
_entity_poly.pdbx_seq_one_letter_code
_entity_poly.pdbx_strand_id
1 'polypeptide(L)'
;MADPPRRKTSREHTPRASRTVSAGPAAPQPDAPRLAPSSSGVPQVPDERSLSERRRESVRTAVEIARHRLRRGERLEAAELLDRCVRVLRQYQIDDAELAERLAYAHDRTTGNGPTSLKPEVLQRVIGWVTREELAAGRRALDEGRPVTAARCFAAADTIDPRGTRAALLHAQALQRVALRTISRGEAVAARTASGPEHRRLHAPAEDTGSLQRAERYLRRAVSLIARAGADPGLRDQSGVLGEMIENQLSRLMSRRSSTARMAAACACLVDYEAFVQHYHANRHSPLLNHDNLRSSVSALASRIYRLRSHSPAASAEGRLLTVLAAGIGELQRNLPS
;
A
#
# COMPACT_ATOMS: atom_id res chain seq x y z
N MET A 1 -23.71 35.50 -9.05
CA MET A 1 -23.28 34.26 -8.37
C MET A 1 -23.72 33.11 -9.24
N ALA A 2 -22.76 32.40 -9.85
CA ALA A 2 -23.02 31.39 -10.88
C ALA A 2 -23.09 29.99 -10.26
N ASP A 3 -24.14 29.25 -10.60
CA ASP A 3 -24.34 27.85 -10.22
C ASP A 3 -23.31 26.93 -10.91
N PRO A 4 -22.75 25.93 -10.22
CA PRO A 4 -21.89 24.94 -10.87
C PRO A 4 -22.72 23.80 -11.51
N PRO A 5 -22.28 23.25 -12.66
CA PRO A 5 -23.05 22.27 -13.42
C PRO A 5 -22.94 20.85 -12.85
N ARG A 6 -24.08 20.15 -12.83
CA ARG A 6 -24.20 18.72 -12.48
C ARG A 6 -23.60 17.82 -13.57
N ARG A 7 -22.55 17.06 -13.23
CA ARG A 7 -22.04 15.95 -14.05
C ARG A 7 -22.95 14.73 -13.94
N LYS A 8 -23.54 14.30 -15.07
CA LYS A 8 -24.18 12.99 -15.24
C LYS A 8 -23.09 11.94 -15.54
N THR A 9 -22.99 10.89 -14.73
CA THR A 9 -22.17 9.71 -15.04
C THR A 9 -23.07 8.59 -15.56
N SER A 10 -23.17 8.48 -16.89
CA SER A 10 -23.68 7.28 -17.57
C SER A 10 -22.67 6.15 -17.36
N ARG A 11 -23.10 5.07 -16.71
CA ARG A 11 -22.29 3.86 -16.52
C ARG A 11 -22.91 2.75 -17.36
N GLU A 12 -22.30 2.50 -18.52
CA GLU A 12 -22.66 1.41 -19.41
C GLU A 12 -22.48 0.06 -18.70
N HIS A 13 -23.53 -0.75 -18.77
CA HIS A 13 -23.57 -2.15 -18.35
C HIS A 13 -23.11 -3.03 -19.52
N THR A 14 -22.02 -3.75 -19.34
CA THR A 14 -21.63 -4.85 -20.24
C THR A 14 -22.10 -6.17 -19.62
N PRO A 15 -22.94 -6.99 -20.30
CA PRO A 15 -23.36 -8.28 -19.78
C PRO A 15 -22.26 -9.34 -19.96
N ARG A 16 -22.03 -10.10 -18.89
CA ARG A 16 -21.07 -11.20 -18.81
C ARG A 16 -21.68 -12.46 -19.42
N ALA A 17 -21.05 -12.98 -20.47
CA ALA A 17 -21.44 -14.23 -21.13
C ALA A 17 -21.34 -15.43 -20.17
N SER A 18 -22.46 -16.15 -20.06
CA SER A 18 -22.58 -17.46 -19.40
C SER A 18 -21.83 -18.51 -20.22
N ARG A 19 -20.84 -19.17 -19.59
CA ARG A 19 -20.11 -20.28 -20.20
C ARG A 19 -20.68 -21.59 -19.68
N THR A 20 -21.48 -22.22 -20.51
CA THR A 20 -21.92 -23.62 -20.43
C THR A 20 -20.70 -24.53 -20.48
N VAL A 21 -20.53 -25.38 -19.46
CA VAL A 21 -19.53 -26.47 -19.49
C VAL A 21 -20.29 -27.77 -19.65
N SER A 22 -19.95 -28.47 -20.73
CA SER A 22 -20.48 -29.76 -21.15
C SER A 22 -20.12 -30.87 -20.15
N ALA A 23 -21.10 -31.74 -19.91
CA ALA A 23 -20.92 -33.03 -19.25
C ALA A 23 -20.18 -34.00 -20.17
N GLY A 24 -19.17 -34.68 -19.62
CA GLY A 24 -18.45 -35.80 -20.23
C GLY A 24 -18.54 -37.04 -19.31
N PRO A 25 -18.15 -38.22 -19.81
CA PRO A 25 -18.97 -39.41 -19.78
C PRO A 25 -18.81 -40.33 -18.57
N ALA A 26 -19.80 -41.20 -18.42
CA ALA A 26 -19.98 -42.20 -17.38
C ALA A 26 -18.84 -43.23 -17.30
N ALA A 27 -18.44 -43.53 -16.07
CA ALA A 27 -17.59 -44.67 -15.71
C ALA A 27 -18.43 -45.75 -14.98
N PRO A 28 -18.07 -47.04 -15.08
CA PRO A 28 -18.94 -48.16 -14.79
C PRO A 28 -19.10 -48.41 -13.28
N GLN A 29 -20.31 -48.83 -12.90
CA GLN A 29 -20.67 -49.31 -11.57
C GLN A 29 -19.94 -50.62 -11.25
N PRO A 30 -19.36 -50.77 -10.05
CA PRO A 30 -19.07 -52.08 -9.48
C PRO A 30 -20.17 -52.52 -8.50
N ASP A 31 -20.35 -53.83 -8.52
CA ASP A 31 -21.35 -54.66 -7.86
C ASP A 31 -21.72 -54.33 -6.40
N ALA A 32 -23.01 -54.49 -6.14
CA ALA A 32 -23.62 -54.43 -4.83
C ALA A 32 -23.21 -55.63 -3.94
N PRO A 33 -22.79 -55.40 -2.68
CA PRO A 33 -22.81 -56.44 -1.67
C PRO A 33 -24.16 -56.48 -0.96
N ARG A 34 -24.59 -57.72 -0.74
CA ARG A 34 -25.85 -58.17 -0.15
C ARG A 34 -26.19 -57.51 1.19
N LEU A 35 -27.48 -57.20 1.32
CA LEU A 35 -28.19 -56.82 2.54
C LEU A 35 -27.88 -57.80 3.70
N ALA A 36 -27.32 -57.27 4.77
CA ALA A 36 -27.33 -57.88 6.10
C ALA A 36 -28.50 -57.29 6.91
N PRO A 37 -29.12 -58.06 7.81
CA PRO A 37 -30.37 -57.69 8.46
C PRO A 37 -30.19 -56.52 9.43
N SER A 38 -31.11 -55.57 9.31
CA SER A 38 -31.32 -54.43 10.18
C SER A 38 -31.31 -54.82 11.66
N SER A 39 -30.25 -54.45 12.38
CA SER A 39 -30.36 -54.28 13.82
C SER A 39 -31.11 -52.96 14.06
N SER A 40 -32.27 -53.07 14.67
CA SER A 40 -33.08 -51.98 15.18
C SER A 40 -32.32 -51.25 16.30
N GLY A 41 -31.38 -50.39 15.91
CA GLY A 41 -30.77 -49.40 16.78
C GLY A 41 -31.78 -48.30 17.03
N VAL A 42 -32.22 -48.17 18.28
CA VAL A 42 -32.95 -46.99 18.77
C VAL A 42 -32.19 -45.74 18.29
N PRO A 43 -32.82 -44.78 17.60
CA PRO A 43 -32.14 -43.56 17.20
C PRO A 43 -31.64 -42.88 18.48
N GLN A 44 -30.32 -42.88 18.68
CA GLN A 44 -29.69 -42.13 19.75
C GLN A 44 -30.09 -40.67 19.56
N VAL A 45 -30.98 -40.19 20.43
CA VAL A 45 -31.34 -38.78 20.50
C VAL A 45 -30.03 -38.03 20.67
N PRO A 46 -29.63 -37.17 19.72
CA PRO A 46 -28.38 -36.44 19.82
C PRO A 46 -28.37 -35.66 21.13
N ASP A 47 -27.35 -35.93 21.95
CA ASP A 47 -27.16 -35.33 23.27
C ASP A 47 -27.32 -33.81 23.16
N GLU A 48 -28.28 -33.23 23.89
CA GLU A 48 -28.65 -31.82 23.80
C GLU A 48 -27.45 -30.88 23.98
N ARG A 49 -26.45 -31.34 24.74
CA ARG A 49 -25.16 -30.65 24.92
C ARG A 49 -24.39 -30.50 23.61
N SER A 50 -24.30 -31.56 22.81
CA SER A 50 -23.61 -31.56 21.51
C SER A 50 -24.28 -30.64 20.48
N LEU A 51 -25.62 -30.52 20.54
CA LEU A 51 -26.38 -29.60 19.69
C LEU A 51 -26.19 -28.15 20.11
N SER A 52 -26.12 -27.89 21.42
CA SER A 52 -25.85 -26.54 21.95
C SER A 52 -24.46 -26.04 21.55
N GLU A 53 -23.44 -26.90 21.57
CA GLU A 53 -22.06 -26.56 21.18
C GLU A 53 -21.93 -26.28 19.69
N ARG A 54 -22.48 -27.14 18.82
CA ARG A 54 -22.48 -26.90 17.36
C ARG A 54 -23.17 -25.59 16.99
N ARG A 55 -24.25 -25.24 17.69
CA ARG A 55 -24.98 -23.97 17.49
C ARG A 55 -24.17 -22.76 17.97
N ARG A 56 -23.50 -22.86 19.11
CA ARG A 56 -22.56 -21.82 19.58
C ARG A 56 -21.45 -21.58 18.57
N GLU A 57 -20.92 -22.64 17.97
CA GLU A 57 -19.90 -22.53 16.93
C GLU A 57 -20.46 -21.87 15.66
N SER A 58 -21.66 -22.26 15.21
CA SER A 58 -22.32 -21.61 14.08
C SER A 58 -22.62 -20.12 14.33
N VAL A 59 -23.03 -19.76 15.55
CA VAL A 59 -23.25 -18.36 15.94
C VAL A 59 -21.91 -17.61 15.94
N ARG A 60 -20.85 -18.21 16.46
CA ARG A 60 -19.50 -17.63 16.42
C ARG A 60 -19.08 -17.34 14.97
N THR A 61 -19.24 -18.28 14.05
CA THR A 61 -18.95 -18.07 12.63
C THR A 61 -19.81 -16.93 12.02
N ALA A 62 -21.10 -16.89 12.33
CA ALA A 62 -21.99 -15.84 11.84
C ALA A 62 -21.63 -14.44 12.40
N VAL A 63 -21.20 -14.37 13.66
CA VAL A 63 -20.67 -13.14 14.28
C VAL A 63 -19.39 -12.69 13.58
N GLU A 64 -18.50 -13.61 13.19
CA GLU A 64 -17.31 -13.28 12.39
C GLU A 64 -17.66 -12.73 10.99
N ILE A 65 -18.69 -13.28 10.34
CA ILE A 65 -19.18 -12.78 9.05
C ILE A 65 -19.80 -11.38 9.24
N ALA A 66 -20.63 -11.17 10.26
CA ALA A 66 -21.22 -9.86 10.56
C ALA A 66 -20.15 -8.81 10.83
N ARG A 67 -19.10 -9.20 11.55
CA ARG A 67 -17.89 -8.41 11.75
C ARG A 67 -17.22 -8.04 10.42
N HIS A 68 -17.07 -8.97 9.49
CA HIS A 68 -16.50 -8.66 8.16
C HIS A 68 -17.34 -7.65 7.38
N ARG A 69 -18.67 -7.73 7.51
CA ARG A 69 -19.61 -6.80 6.89
C ARG A 69 -19.55 -5.40 7.50
N LEU A 70 -19.47 -5.29 8.83
CA LEU A 70 -19.25 -3.99 9.52
C LEU A 70 -17.99 -3.29 8.98
N ARG A 71 -16.89 -4.02 8.77
CA ARG A 71 -15.64 -3.48 8.22
C ARG A 71 -15.78 -2.94 6.80
N ARG A 72 -16.62 -3.58 5.99
CA ARG A 72 -16.88 -3.17 4.60
C ARG A 72 -17.87 -1.99 4.50
N GLY A 73 -18.40 -1.53 5.63
CA GLY A 73 -19.46 -0.52 5.66
C GLY A 73 -20.84 -1.10 5.35
N GLU A 74 -20.97 -2.42 5.28
CA GLU A 74 -22.23 -3.16 5.07
C GLU A 74 -22.97 -3.27 6.42
N ARG A 75 -23.28 -2.10 7.01
CA ARG A 75 -23.76 -1.98 8.40
C ARG A 75 -25.10 -2.66 8.61
N LEU A 76 -26.02 -2.52 7.64
CA LEU A 76 -27.36 -3.11 7.70
C LEU A 76 -27.27 -4.64 7.68
N GLU A 77 -26.51 -5.17 6.72
CA GLU A 77 -26.32 -6.62 6.60
C GLU A 77 -25.63 -7.23 7.82
N ALA A 78 -24.76 -6.49 8.49
CA ALA A 78 -24.16 -6.92 9.74
C ALA A 78 -25.14 -6.89 10.91
N ALA A 79 -25.94 -5.82 11.01
CA ALA A 79 -26.98 -5.69 12.01
C ALA A 79 -28.02 -6.81 11.90
N GLU A 80 -28.49 -7.12 10.68
CA GLU A 80 -29.40 -8.24 10.42
C GLU A 80 -28.80 -9.61 10.76
N LEU A 81 -27.50 -9.79 10.53
CA LEU A 81 -26.82 -11.04 10.84
C LEU A 81 -26.62 -11.21 12.35
N LEU A 82 -26.25 -10.14 13.06
CA LEU A 82 -26.17 -10.14 14.53
C LEU A 82 -27.55 -10.33 15.16
N ASP A 83 -28.60 -9.73 14.60
CA ASP A 83 -29.98 -9.92 15.07
C ASP A 83 -30.42 -11.38 14.95
N ARG A 84 -30.11 -12.03 13.81
CA ARG A 84 -30.32 -13.47 13.65
C ARG A 84 -29.56 -14.30 14.70
N CYS A 85 -28.32 -13.94 15.00
CA CYS A 85 -27.53 -14.62 16.03
C CYS A 85 -28.18 -14.47 17.42
N VAL A 86 -28.60 -13.26 17.80
CA VAL A 86 -29.29 -13.00 19.08
C VAL A 86 -30.61 -13.78 19.15
N ARG A 87 -31.40 -13.80 18.08
CA ARG A 87 -32.64 -14.58 18.01
C ARG A 87 -32.39 -16.07 18.19
N VAL A 88 -31.36 -16.62 17.55
CA VAL A 88 -30.96 -18.02 17.71
C VAL A 88 -30.59 -18.31 19.16
N LEU A 89 -29.74 -17.50 19.80
CA LEU A 89 -29.35 -17.74 21.20
C LEU A 89 -30.52 -17.63 22.19
N ARG A 90 -31.42 -16.65 21.99
CA ARG A 90 -32.63 -16.50 22.80
C ARG A 90 -33.59 -17.69 22.70
N GLN A 91 -33.72 -18.30 21.52
CA GLN A 91 -34.54 -19.52 21.36
C GLN A 91 -34.04 -20.68 22.23
N TYR A 92 -32.75 -20.68 22.59
CA TYR A 92 -32.13 -21.67 23.48
C TYR A 92 -31.94 -21.16 24.91
N GLN A 93 -32.55 -20.03 25.28
CA GLN A 93 -32.40 -19.40 26.60
C GLN A 93 -30.94 -19.11 26.97
N ILE A 94 -30.08 -18.93 25.97
CA ILE A 94 -28.68 -18.53 26.16
C ILE A 94 -28.65 -17.01 26.18
N ASP A 95 -28.42 -16.43 27.36
CA ASP A 95 -28.21 -15.00 27.49
C ASP A 95 -26.74 -14.65 27.18
N ASP A 96 -26.55 -13.82 26.16
CA ASP A 96 -25.24 -13.32 25.74
C ASP A 96 -25.32 -11.79 25.67
N ALA A 97 -25.08 -11.18 26.82
CA ALA A 97 -25.11 -9.73 26.99
C ALA A 97 -24.11 -9.03 26.05
N GLU A 98 -22.94 -9.62 25.80
CA GLU A 98 -21.96 -9.05 24.87
C GLU A 98 -22.49 -9.03 23.43
N LEU A 99 -23.16 -10.09 22.99
CA LEU A 99 -23.75 -10.14 21.66
C LEU A 99 -24.88 -9.11 21.50
N ALA A 100 -25.69 -8.91 22.54
CA ALA A 100 -26.72 -7.88 22.56
C ALA A 100 -26.12 -6.46 22.47
N GLU A 101 -25.04 -6.17 23.20
CA GLU A 101 -24.32 -4.89 23.12
C GLU A 101 -23.74 -4.64 21.71
N ARG A 102 -23.17 -5.68 21.08
CA ARG A 102 -22.64 -5.61 19.71
C ARG A 102 -23.74 -5.38 18.67
N LEU A 103 -24.91 -6.00 18.84
CA LEU A 103 -26.08 -5.80 17.97
C LEU A 103 -26.57 -4.35 18.07
N ALA A 104 -26.73 -3.82 19.28
CA ALA A 104 -27.16 -2.45 19.51
C ALA A 104 -26.20 -1.45 18.87
N TYR A 105 -24.88 -1.65 19.03
CA TYR A 105 -23.87 -0.86 18.32
C TYR A 105 -24.04 -0.92 16.79
N ALA A 106 -24.22 -2.12 16.23
CA ALA A 106 -24.40 -2.27 14.79
C ALA A 106 -25.65 -1.54 14.28
N HIS A 107 -26.78 -1.64 15.01
CA HIS A 107 -28.02 -0.91 14.73
C HIS A 107 -27.81 0.61 14.77
N ASP A 108 -27.19 1.15 15.81
CA ASP A 108 -26.91 2.59 15.90
C ASP A 108 -26.09 3.11 14.72
N ARG A 109 -25.16 2.30 14.20
CA ARG A 109 -24.35 2.67 13.04
C ARG A 109 -25.12 2.59 11.72
N THR A 110 -26.23 1.87 11.65
CA THR A 110 -27.13 1.83 10.47
C THR A 110 -28.04 3.04 10.36
N THR A 111 -28.54 3.55 11.49
CA THR A 111 -29.53 4.63 11.54
C THR A 111 -28.92 6.02 11.41
N GLY A 112 -27.60 6.17 11.54
CA GLY A 112 -26.89 7.41 11.21
C GLY A 112 -25.50 7.54 11.84
N ASN A 113 -24.92 8.74 11.72
CA ASN A 113 -23.72 9.14 12.46
C ASN A 113 -24.07 9.87 13.78
N GLY A 114 -25.28 9.66 14.29
CA GLY A 114 -25.76 10.25 15.53
C GLY A 114 -25.10 9.64 16.78
N PRO A 115 -25.38 10.23 17.96
CA PRO A 115 -24.97 9.64 19.23
C PRO A 115 -25.54 8.22 19.36
N THR A 116 -24.70 7.31 19.86
CA THR A 116 -25.05 5.91 20.10
C THR A 116 -26.01 5.82 21.28
N SER A 117 -26.94 4.87 21.24
CA SER A 117 -27.86 4.55 22.34
C SER A 117 -27.16 3.86 23.51
N LEU A 118 -25.94 3.35 23.29
CA LEU A 118 -25.14 2.70 24.33
C LEU A 118 -24.64 3.70 25.38
N LYS A 119 -24.70 3.27 26.65
CA LYS A 119 -24.03 3.96 27.76
C LYS A 119 -22.52 4.10 27.49
N PRO A 120 -21.85 5.17 27.94
CA PRO A 120 -20.44 5.40 27.65
C PRO A 120 -19.51 4.22 27.95
N GLU A 121 -19.72 3.51 29.07
CA GLU A 121 -18.92 2.35 29.46
C GLU A 121 -19.10 1.16 28.50
N VAL A 122 -20.34 0.91 28.09
CA VAL A 122 -20.69 -0.15 27.13
C VAL A 122 -20.08 0.17 25.77
N LEU A 123 -20.21 1.43 25.34
CA LEU A 123 -19.59 1.91 24.11
C LEU A 123 -18.07 1.71 24.12
N GLN A 124 -17.40 2.04 25.24
CA GLN A 124 -15.96 1.82 25.37
C GLN A 124 -15.58 0.33 25.30
N ARG A 125 -16.37 -0.57 25.92
CA ARG A 125 -16.15 -2.02 25.78
C ARG A 125 -16.28 -2.48 24.32
N VAL A 126 -17.33 -2.04 23.61
CA VAL A 126 -17.56 -2.39 22.21
C VAL A 126 -16.44 -1.83 21.31
N ILE A 127 -16.03 -0.58 21.50
CA ILE A 127 -14.88 0.03 20.81
C ILE A 127 -13.62 -0.80 21.05
N GLY A 128 -13.31 -1.12 22.31
CA GLY A 128 -12.16 -1.95 22.66
C GLY A 128 -12.20 -3.35 22.05
N TRP A 129 -13.38 -3.95 21.92
CA TRP A 129 -13.56 -5.21 21.19
C TRP A 129 -13.27 -5.05 19.69
N VAL A 130 -13.93 -4.13 18.98
CA VAL A 130 -13.72 -3.94 17.54
C VAL A 130 -12.26 -3.59 17.23
N THR A 131 -11.63 -2.73 18.04
CA THR A 131 -10.22 -2.35 17.89
C THR A 131 -9.29 -3.56 18.06
N ARG A 132 -9.45 -4.37 19.13
CA ARG A 132 -8.64 -5.60 19.32
C ARG A 132 -8.75 -6.55 18.14
N GLU A 133 -9.92 -6.63 17.55
CA GLU A 133 -10.19 -7.48 16.41
C GLU A 133 -9.55 -6.98 15.10
N GLU A 134 -9.50 -5.67 14.88
CA GLU A 134 -8.69 -5.10 13.78
C GLU A 134 -7.20 -5.34 13.99
N LEU A 135 -6.72 -5.19 15.24
CA LEU A 135 -5.33 -5.45 15.58
C LEU A 135 -4.93 -6.92 15.33
N ALA A 136 -5.77 -7.88 15.74
CA ALA A 136 -5.53 -9.30 15.53
C ALA A 136 -5.52 -9.66 14.03
N ALA A 137 -6.44 -9.11 13.25
CA ALA A 137 -6.47 -9.30 11.79
C ALA A 137 -5.22 -8.70 11.11
N GLY A 138 -4.81 -7.50 11.52
CA GLY A 138 -3.60 -6.85 11.02
C GLY A 138 -2.34 -7.64 11.36
N ARG A 139 -2.27 -8.25 12.56
CA ARG A 139 -1.15 -9.10 12.98
C ARG A 139 -1.03 -10.36 12.14
N ARG A 140 -2.12 -11.11 11.97
CA ARG A 140 -2.16 -12.26 11.05
C ARG A 140 -1.69 -11.88 9.64
N ALA A 141 -2.15 -10.75 9.12
CA ALA A 141 -1.71 -10.25 7.82
C ALA A 141 -0.20 -9.89 7.78
N LEU A 142 0.38 -9.37 8.87
CA LEU A 142 1.84 -9.15 8.96
C LEU A 142 2.62 -10.46 8.98
N ASP A 143 2.15 -11.44 9.74
CA ASP A 143 2.79 -12.75 9.90
C ASP A 143 2.79 -13.52 8.57
N GLU A 144 1.72 -13.37 7.78
CA GLU A 144 1.60 -13.92 6.43
C GLU A 144 2.32 -13.09 5.34
N GLY A 145 3.08 -12.05 5.70
CA GLY A 145 3.82 -11.24 4.73
C GLY A 145 2.95 -10.36 3.82
N ARG A 146 1.75 -9.97 4.29
CA ARG A 146 0.78 -9.09 3.60
C ARG A 146 0.72 -7.70 4.23
N PRO A 147 1.79 -6.87 4.14
CA PRO A 147 1.89 -5.62 4.89
C PRO A 147 0.88 -4.54 4.47
N VAL A 148 0.42 -4.55 3.21
CA VAL A 148 -0.61 -3.61 2.74
C VAL A 148 -1.96 -3.91 3.40
N THR A 149 -2.32 -5.19 3.48
CA THR A 149 -3.53 -5.64 4.18
C THR A 149 -3.44 -5.31 5.67
N ALA A 150 -2.29 -5.57 6.29
CA ALA A 150 -2.05 -5.21 7.68
C ALA A 150 -2.20 -3.70 7.94
N ALA A 151 -1.58 -2.85 7.11
CA ALA A 151 -1.69 -1.40 7.24
C ALA A 151 -3.15 -0.93 7.15
N ARG A 152 -3.98 -1.53 6.28
CA ARG A 152 -5.41 -1.22 6.20
C ARG A 152 -6.16 -1.60 7.47
N CYS A 153 -5.88 -2.77 8.06
CA CYS A 153 -6.49 -3.18 9.33
C CYS A 153 -6.08 -2.23 10.47
N PHE A 154 -4.80 -1.88 10.58
CA PHE A 154 -4.36 -0.95 11.63
C PHE A 154 -4.87 0.48 11.42
N ALA A 155 -5.04 0.94 10.17
CA ALA A 155 -5.71 2.21 9.87
C ALA A 155 -7.19 2.19 10.27
N ALA A 156 -7.88 1.06 10.08
CA ALA A 156 -9.25 0.89 10.55
C ALA A 156 -9.33 0.90 12.08
N ALA A 157 -8.42 0.19 12.75
CA ALA A 157 -8.29 0.22 14.22
C ALA A 157 -8.11 1.66 14.74
N ASP A 158 -7.23 2.44 14.09
CA ASP A 158 -6.95 3.83 14.42
C ASP A 158 -8.15 4.78 14.18
N THR A 159 -9.01 4.43 13.21
CA THR A 159 -10.25 5.18 12.94
C THR A 159 -11.31 4.90 14.00
N ILE A 160 -11.34 3.67 14.53
CA ILE A 160 -12.27 3.25 15.60
C ILE A 160 -11.82 3.85 16.94
N ASP A 161 -10.53 3.73 17.26
CA ASP A 161 -9.92 4.27 18.47
C ASP A 161 -8.58 4.96 18.16
N PRO A 162 -8.59 6.29 17.97
CA PRO A 162 -7.38 7.05 17.65
C PRO A 162 -6.44 7.22 18.85
N ARG A 163 -6.85 6.81 20.06
CA ARG A 163 -6.03 6.88 21.28
C ARG A 163 -5.09 5.68 21.41
N GLY A 164 -5.32 4.61 20.65
CA GLY A 164 -4.56 3.36 20.73
C GLY A 164 -3.09 3.51 20.30
N THR A 165 -2.18 3.66 21.26
CA THR A 165 -0.71 3.72 21.06
C THR A 165 -0.18 2.44 20.41
N ARG A 166 -0.70 1.28 20.81
CA ARG A 166 -0.34 -0.02 20.23
C ARG A 166 -0.74 -0.14 18.75
N ALA A 167 -1.92 0.37 18.39
CA ALA A 167 -2.38 0.39 17.00
C ALA A 167 -1.49 1.30 16.14
N ALA A 168 -1.09 2.45 16.68
CA ALA A 168 -0.15 3.35 16.02
C ALA A 168 1.20 2.66 15.72
N LEU A 169 1.78 1.97 16.70
CA LEU A 169 3.05 1.25 16.53
C LEU A 169 2.95 0.16 15.45
N LEU A 170 1.92 -0.68 15.51
CA LEU A 170 1.71 -1.75 14.53
C LEU A 170 1.43 -1.20 13.12
N HIS A 171 0.71 -0.08 13.03
CA HIS A 171 0.49 0.61 11.76
C HIS A 171 1.82 1.13 11.18
N ALA A 172 2.65 1.78 12.00
CA ALA A 172 3.98 2.23 11.57
C ALA A 172 4.84 1.07 11.05
N GLN A 173 4.84 -0.06 11.76
CA GLN A 173 5.55 -1.28 11.36
C GLN A 173 5.06 -1.81 10.00
N ALA A 174 3.74 -1.85 9.79
CA ALA A 174 3.18 -2.27 8.51
C ALA A 174 3.57 -1.32 7.38
N LEU A 175 3.50 0.00 7.59
CA LEU A 175 3.91 1.00 6.60
C LEU A 175 5.38 0.92 6.24
N GLN A 176 6.26 0.67 7.23
CA GLN A 176 7.69 0.43 6.99
C GLN A 176 7.89 -0.78 6.06
N ARG A 177 7.19 -1.89 6.29
CA ARG A 177 7.26 -3.07 5.41
C ARG A 177 6.67 -2.81 4.02
N VAL A 178 5.58 -2.03 3.92
CA VAL A 178 5.02 -1.60 2.62
C VAL A 178 6.03 -0.75 1.85
N ALA A 179 6.70 0.18 2.51
CA ALA A 179 7.71 1.03 1.90
C ALA A 179 8.87 0.19 1.33
N LEU A 180 9.44 -0.72 2.13
CA LEU A 180 10.51 -1.62 1.69
C LEU A 180 10.09 -2.45 0.46
N ARG A 181 8.88 -3.06 0.50
CA ARG A 181 8.37 -3.84 -0.64
C ARG A 181 8.18 -2.97 -1.89
N THR A 182 7.79 -1.72 -1.72
CA THR A 182 7.63 -0.76 -2.83
C THR A 182 8.97 -0.43 -3.47
N ILE A 183 10.02 -0.24 -2.65
CA ILE A 183 11.40 0.01 -3.12
C ILE A 183 11.92 -1.18 -3.89
N SER A 184 11.88 -2.39 -3.32
CA SER A 184 12.37 -3.60 -3.98
C SER A 184 11.62 -3.91 -5.28
N ARG A 185 10.31 -3.62 -5.33
CA ARG A 185 9.54 -3.74 -6.57
C ARG A 185 9.99 -2.74 -7.63
N GLY A 186 10.27 -1.49 -7.24
CA GLY A 186 10.82 -0.46 -8.13
C GLY A 186 12.16 -0.88 -8.71
N GLU A 187 13.06 -1.40 -7.88
CA GLU A 187 14.38 -1.92 -8.29
C GLU A 187 14.25 -3.09 -9.26
N ALA A 188 13.38 -4.07 -8.96
CA ALA A 188 13.17 -5.22 -9.84
C ALA A 188 12.58 -4.82 -11.20
N VAL A 189 11.75 -3.78 -11.24
CA VAL A 189 11.24 -3.22 -12.50
C VAL A 189 12.37 -2.53 -13.26
N ALA A 190 13.13 -1.65 -12.61
CA ALA A 190 14.26 -0.94 -13.21
C ALA A 190 15.31 -1.91 -13.81
N ALA A 191 15.65 -2.97 -13.09
CA ALA A 191 16.58 -4.01 -13.55
C ALA A 191 16.08 -4.74 -14.80
N ARG A 192 14.79 -5.12 -14.86
CA ARG A 192 14.19 -5.78 -16.03
C ARG A 192 14.09 -4.85 -17.24
N THR A 193 13.87 -3.56 -17.02
CA THR A 193 13.85 -2.58 -18.12
C THR A 193 15.24 -2.27 -18.66
N ALA A 194 16.28 -2.29 -17.82
CA ALA A 194 17.67 -2.11 -18.26
C ALA A 194 18.14 -3.24 -19.21
N SER A 195 17.65 -4.47 -19.01
CA SER A 195 17.93 -5.63 -19.87
C SER A 195 16.95 -5.80 -21.04
N GLY A 196 15.91 -4.96 -21.15
CA GLY A 196 14.88 -5.05 -22.19
C GLY A 196 15.18 -4.25 -23.48
N PRO A 197 14.33 -4.40 -24.52
CA PRO A 197 14.42 -3.65 -25.77
C PRO A 197 14.28 -2.13 -25.56
N GLU A 198 14.91 -1.33 -26.43
CA GLU A 198 15.16 0.11 -26.24
C GLU A 198 13.93 0.94 -25.81
N HIS A 199 12.74 0.67 -26.35
CA HIS A 199 11.52 1.38 -25.98
C HIS A 199 11.11 1.21 -24.51
N ARG A 200 11.46 0.09 -23.85
CA ARG A 200 11.21 -0.09 -22.41
C ARG A 200 12.23 0.65 -21.53
N ARG A 201 13.41 0.98 -22.05
CA ARG A 201 14.46 1.68 -21.29
C ARG A 201 14.07 3.14 -20.98
N LEU A 202 13.29 3.77 -21.87
CA LEU A 202 12.84 5.16 -21.72
C LEU A 202 11.83 5.38 -20.57
N HIS A 203 11.05 4.37 -20.19
CA HIS A 203 10.05 4.47 -19.12
C HIS A 203 10.56 4.06 -17.73
N ALA A 204 11.70 3.37 -17.65
CA ALA A 204 12.31 2.90 -16.41
C ALA A 204 12.54 3.96 -15.31
N PRO A 205 13.07 5.17 -15.61
CA PRO A 205 13.34 6.17 -14.58
C PRO A 205 12.08 6.81 -13.98
N ALA A 206 10.98 6.87 -14.73
CA ALA A 206 9.70 7.41 -14.26
C ALA A 206 9.01 6.47 -13.25
N GLU A 207 9.12 5.15 -13.45
CA GLU A 207 8.54 4.15 -12.55
C GLU A 207 9.32 3.97 -11.24
N ASP A 208 10.66 4.12 -11.28
CA ASP A 208 11.50 4.11 -10.08
C ASP A 208 11.21 5.35 -9.21
N THR A 209 11.17 6.54 -9.81
CA THR A 209 10.86 7.79 -9.08
C THR A 209 9.47 7.77 -8.43
N GLY A 210 8.44 7.27 -9.13
CA GLY A 210 7.10 7.10 -8.54
C GLY A 210 7.06 6.10 -7.38
N SER A 211 7.90 5.06 -7.41
CA SER A 211 8.01 4.07 -6.34
C SER A 211 8.73 4.64 -5.11
N LEU A 212 9.80 5.41 -5.30
CA LEU A 212 10.50 6.12 -4.23
C LEU A 212 9.58 7.14 -3.52
N GLN A 213 8.79 7.92 -4.28
CA GLN A 213 7.83 8.87 -3.69
C GLN A 213 6.71 8.20 -2.89
N ARG A 214 6.23 7.03 -3.34
CA ARG A 214 5.25 6.23 -2.58
C ARG A 214 5.85 5.71 -1.28
N ALA A 215 7.06 5.15 -1.34
CA ALA A 215 7.77 4.66 -0.17
C ALA A 215 8.01 5.78 0.86
N GLU A 216 8.43 6.96 0.41
CA GLU A 216 8.63 8.14 1.25
C GLU A 216 7.35 8.53 2.01
N ARG A 217 6.20 8.59 1.31
CA ARG A 217 4.91 8.92 1.93
C ARG A 217 4.54 7.94 3.05
N TYR A 218 4.75 6.64 2.83
CA TYR A 218 4.50 5.63 3.86
C TYR A 218 5.40 5.81 5.07
N LEU A 219 6.70 6.06 4.86
CA LEU A 219 7.65 6.27 5.94
C LEU A 219 7.38 7.57 6.73
N ARG A 220 7.08 8.68 6.05
CA ARG A 220 6.70 9.94 6.72
C ARG A 220 5.43 9.76 7.56
N ARG A 221 4.43 9.03 7.06
CA ARG A 221 3.25 8.68 7.86
C ARG A 221 3.63 7.81 9.06
N ALA A 222 4.53 6.85 8.88
CA ALA A 222 5.03 6.00 9.96
C ALA A 222 5.73 6.81 11.07
N VAL A 223 6.53 7.84 10.75
CA VAL A 223 7.14 8.75 11.74
C VAL A 223 6.09 9.37 12.66
N SER A 224 5.00 9.91 12.10
CA SER A 224 3.93 10.50 12.91
C SER A 224 3.26 9.49 13.86
N LEU A 225 3.17 8.23 13.44
CA LEU A 225 2.58 7.15 14.23
C LEU A 225 3.53 6.69 15.34
N ILE A 226 4.84 6.68 15.08
CA ILE A 226 5.88 6.38 16.08
C ILE A 226 5.90 7.43 17.18
N ALA A 227 5.82 8.71 16.83
CA ALA A 227 5.76 9.78 17.83
C ALA A 227 4.58 9.60 18.80
N ARG A 228 3.40 9.22 18.26
CA ARG A 228 2.23 8.90 19.09
C ARG A 228 2.42 7.63 19.93
N ALA A 229 3.02 6.58 19.37
CA ALA A 229 3.30 5.35 20.11
C ALA A 229 4.31 5.59 21.26
N GLY A 230 5.33 6.43 21.04
CA GLY A 230 6.35 6.77 22.03
C GLY A 230 5.85 7.63 23.20
N ALA A 231 4.65 8.20 23.11
CA ALA A 231 4.00 8.85 24.25
C ALA A 231 3.67 7.84 25.37
N ASP A 232 3.50 6.56 25.03
CA ASP A 232 3.28 5.45 25.96
C ASP A 232 4.61 4.93 26.52
N PRO A 233 4.88 5.06 27.83
CA PRO A 233 6.12 4.58 28.44
C PRO A 233 6.41 3.10 28.18
N GLY A 234 5.38 2.25 28.10
CA GLY A 234 5.54 0.82 27.87
C GLY A 234 5.92 0.45 26.43
N LEU A 235 5.85 1.41 25.50
CA LEU A 235 6.17 1.22 24.09
C LEU A 235 7.36 2.06 23.62
N ARG A 236 7.99 2.87 24.49
CA ARG A 236 9.07 3.79 24.11
C ARG A 236 10.22 3.10 23.41
N ASP A 237 10.74 2.01 23.97
CA ASP A 237 11.90 1.31 23.39
C ASP A 237 11.58 0.72 22.02
N GLN A 238 10.42 0.05 21.89
CA GLN A 238 9.95 -0.51 20.61
C GLN A 238 9.74 0.59 19.56
N SER A 239 9.19 1.73 19.99
CA SER A 239 8.95 2.89 19.14
C SER A 239 10.25 3.56 18.71
N GLY A 240 11.23 3.67 19.61
CA GLY A 240 12.55 4.22 19.34
C GLY A 240 13.30 3.40 18.29
N VAL A 241 13.41 2.08 18.48
CA VAL A 241 14.07 1.18 17.52
C VAL A 241 13.41 1.26 16.14
N LEU A 242 12.08 1.22 16.07
CA LEU A 242 11.38 1.33 14.80
C LEU A 242 11.51 2.72 14.18
N GLY A 243 11.55 3.78 15.00
CA GLY A 243 11.80 5.16 14.58
C GLY A 243 13.15 5.30 13.89
N GLU A 244 14.23 4.84 14.52
CA GLU A 244 15.58 4.84 13.96
C GLU A 244 15.64 4.07 12.64
N MET A 245 14.98 2.90 12.56
CA MET A 245 14.88 2.15 11.32
C MET A 245 14.19 2.96 10.22
N ILE A 246 13.08 3.64 10.51
CA ILE A 246 12.34 4.45 9.55
C ILE A 246 13.17 5.65 9.09
N GLU A 247 13.83 6.35 10.00
CA GLU A 247 14.68 7.51 9.70
C GLU A 247 15.87 7.12 8.82
N ASN A 248 16.55 6.02 9.14
CA ASN A 248 17.62 5.47 8.33
C ASN A 248 17.14 5.17 6.89
N GLN A 249 15.93 4.62 6.74
CA GLN A 249 15.35 4.36 5.41
C GLN A 249 14.97 5.65 4.67
N LEU A 250 14.44 6.66 5.36
CA LEU A 250 14.17 7.98 4.78
C LEU A 250 15.46 8.63 4.27
N SER A 251 16.53 8.62 5.06
CA SER A 251 17.85 9.15 4.68
C SER A 251 18.41 8.43 3.45
N ARG A 252 18.29 7.10 3.39
CA ARG A 252 18.68 6.31 2.21
C ARG A 252 17.86 6.67 0.96
N LEU A 253 16.55 6.84 1.11
CA LEU A 253 15.67 7.26 0.00
C LEU A 253 16.02 8.67 -0.51
N MET A 254 16.26 9.62 0.40
CA MET A 254 16.66 10.98 0.04
C MET A 254 18.00 10.98 -0.71
N SER A 255 18.98 10.23 -0.20
CA SER A 255 20.28 10.07 -0.86
C SER A 255 20.12 9.51 -2.28
N ARG A 256 19.32 8.45 -2.44
CA ARG A 256 19.07 7.84 -3.76
C ARG A 256 18.32 8.77 -4.71
N ARG A 257 17.33 9.52 -4.23
CA ARG A 257 16.62 10.53 -5.02
C ARG A 257 17.55 11.67 -5.46
N SER A 258 18.46 12.09 -4.58
CA SER A 258 19.46 13.10 -4.94
C SER A 258 20.42 12.59 -6.01
N SER A 259 20.87 11.33 -5.93
CA SER A 259 21.74 10.72 -6.93
C SER A 259 21.06 10.57 -8.29
N THR A 260 19.81 10.09 -8.32
CA THR A 260 19.03 10.00 -9.57
C THR A 260 18.79 11.37 -10.21
N ALA A 261 18.49 12.41 -9.41
CA ALA A 261 18.35 13.77 -9.91
C ALA A 261 19.67 14.34 -10.48
N ARG A 262 20.80 14.11 -9.79
CA ARG A 262 22.12 14.51 -10.29
C ARG A 262 22.49 13.80 -11.59
N MET A 263 22.22 12.50 -11.69
CA MET A 263 22.45 11.74 -12.92
C MET A 263 21.60 12.28 -14.08
N ALA A 264 20.31 12.54 -13.86
CA ALA A 264 19.45 13.14 -14.88
C ALA A 264 19.97 14.51 -15.35
N ALA A 265 20.45 15.34 -14.42
CA ALA A 265 21.05 16.63 -14.75
C ALA A 265 22.36 16.49 -15.55
N ALA A 266 23.19 15.50 -15.22
CA ALA A 266 24.42 15.21 -15.96
C ALA A 266 24.14 14.70 -17.39
N CYS A 267 23.15 13.82 -17.55
CA CYS A 267 22.69 13.38 -18.88
C CYS A 267 22.12 14.54 -19.70
N ALA A 268 21.38 15.46 -19.09
CA ALA A 268 20.91 16.65 -19.80
C ALA A 268 22.08 17.52 -20.29
N CYS A 269 23.14 17.68 -19.49
CA CYS A 269 24.35 18.37 -19.94
C CYS A 269 25.06 17.65 -21.09
N LEU A 270 25.05 16.31 -21.12
CA LEU A 270 25.59 15.53 -22.25
C LEU A 270 24.79 15.80 -23.53
N VAL A 271 23.45 15.79 -23.46
CA VAL A 271 22.59 16.10 -24.62
C VAL A 271 22.84 17.53 -25.12
N ASP A 272 22.91 18.50 -24.21
CA ASP A 272 23.21 19.90 -24.56
C ASP A 272 24.61 20.03 -25.21
N TYR A 273 25.60 19.30 -24.68
CA TYR A 273 26.96 19.24 -25.22
C TYR A 273 26.99 18.64 -26.63
N GLU A 274 26.33 17.50 -26.84
CA GLU A 274 26.26 16.83 -28.14
C GLU A 274 25.57 17.71 -29.18
N ALA A 275 24.44 18.34 -28.81
CA ALA A 275 23.73 19.27 -29.67
C ALA A 275 24.60 20.48 -30.05
N PHE A 276 25.35 21.04 -29.08
CA PHE A 276 26.30 22.11 -29.34
C PHE A 276 27.40 21.68 -30.32
N VAL A 277 28.03 20.53 -30.07
CA VAL A 277 29.11 19.99 -30.92
C VAL A 277 28.63 19.74 -32.34
N GLN A 278 27.44 19.14 -32.51
CA GLN A 278 26.82 18.94 -33.82
C GLN A 278 26.56 20.26 -34.53
N HIS A 279 25.99 21.25 -33.84
CA HIS A 279 25.74 22.58 -34.40
C HIS A 279 27.05 23.28 -34.81
N TYR A 280 28.08 23.21 -33.97
CA TYR A 280 29.39 23.76 -34.28
C TYR A 280 30.00 23.11 -35.51
N HIS A 281 30.03 21.77 -35.58
CA HIS A 281 30.58 21.06 -36.74
C HIS A 281 29.80 21.35 -38.03
N ALA A 282 28.48 21.45 -37.97
CA ALA A 282 27.64 21.77 -39.12
C ALA A 282 27.92 23.19 -39.67
N ASN A 283 28.32 24.13 -38.82
CA ASN A 283 28.43 25.54 -39.17
C ASN A 283 29.86 26.10 -39.13
N ARG A 284 30.88 25.29 -38.82
CA ARG A 284 32.28 25.76 -38.63
C ARG A 284 32.91 26.46 -39.84
N HIS A 285 32.36 26.25 -41.04
CA HIS A 285 32.82 26.89 -42.28
C HIS A 285 31.87 28.00 -42.75
N SER A 286 30.81 28.29 -41.98
CA SER A 286 29.85 29.33 -42.33
C SER A 286 30.41 30.70 -41.93
N PRO A 287 30.51 31.68 -42.85
CA PRO A 287 30.93 33.03 -42.54
C PRO A 287 29.90 33.80 -41.67
N LEU A 288 28.70 33.24 -41.50
CA LEU A 288 27.63 33.80 -40.66
C LEU A 288 27.64 33.25 -39.23
N LEU A 289 28.63 32.42 -38.87
CA LEU A 289 28.75 31.87 -37.54
C LEU A 289 29.08 32.98 -36.53
N ASN A 290 28.14 33.29 -35.65
CA ASN A 290 28.36 34.26 -34.58
C ASN A 290 29.21 33.62 -33.46
N HIS A 291 30.51 33.90 -33.47
CA HIS A 291 31.47 33.36 -32.51
C HIS A 291 31.20 33.79 -31.06
N ASP A 292 30.62 34.96 -30.82
CA ASP A 292 30.29 35.43 -29.46
C ASP A 292 29.13 34.63 -28.86
N ASN A 293 28.12 34.30 -29.67
CA ASN A 293 27.02 33.43 -29.25
C ASN A 293 27.50 32.02 -28.89
N LEU A 294 28.47 31.48 -29.65
CA LEU A 294 29.09 30.20 -29.35
C LEU A 294 29.88 30.24 -28.05
N ARG A 295 30.72 31.26 -27.85
CA ARG A 295 31.47 31.43 -26.59
C ARG A 295 30.54 31.54 -25.39
N SER A 296 29.48 32.33 -25.51
CA SER A 296 28.47 32.46 -24.45
C SER A 296 27.81 31.12 -24.13
N SER A 297 27.42 30.36 -25.16
CA SER A 297 26.80 29.04 -25.00
C SER A 297 27.73 28.03 -24.34
N VAL A 298 29.01 27.96 -24.76
CA VAL A 298 30.02 27.09 -24.16
C VAL A 298 30.31 27.49 -22.72
N SER A 299 30.41 28.78 -22.42
CA SER A 299 30.67 29.28 -21.08
C SER A 299 29.51 29.01 -20.12
N ALA A 300 28.26 29.11 -20.61
CA ALA A 300 27.06 28.73 -19.87
C ALA A 300 27.03 27.22 -19.57
N LEU A 301 27.35 26.39 -20.56
CA LEU A 301 27.43 24.93 -20.40
C LEU A 301 28.56 24.55 -19.42
N ALA A 302 29.74 25.15 -19.56
CA ALA A 302 30.88 24.98 -18.65
C ALA A 302 30.47 25.28 -17.19
N SER A 303 29.86 26.45 -16.97
CA SER A 303 29.39 26.89 -15.66
C SER A 303 28.39 25.92 -15.03
N ARG A 304 27.46 25.38 -15.83
CA ARG A 304 26.49 24.38 -15.38
C ARG A 304 27.18 23.07 -15.00
N ILE A 305 28.13 22.60 -15.80
CA ILE A 305 28.86 21.35 -15.53
C ILE A 305 29.73 21.48 -14.28
N TYR A 306 30.47 22.58 -14.11
CA TYR A 306 31.26 22.81 -12.90
C TYR A 306 30.38 22.90 -11.65
N ARG A 307 29.21 23.56 -11.73
CA ARG A 307 28.24 23.61 -10.63
C ARG A 307 27.70 22.23 -10.27
N LEU A 308 27.33 21.40 -11.24
CA LEU A 308 26.84 20.05 -10.97
C LEU A 308 27.95 19.15 -10.40
N ARG A 309 29.18 19.31 -10.89
CA ARG A 309 30.35 18.55 -10.46
C ARG A 309 30.71 18.84 -9.00
N SER A 310 30.64 20.09 -8.55
CA SER A 310 30.95 20.44 -7.14
C SER A 310 29.99 19.83 -6.12
N HIS A 311 28.79 19.41 -6.55
CA HIS A 311 27.79 18.76 -5.72
C HIS A 311 27.70 17.23 -5.94
N SER A 312 28.59 16.67 -6.77
CA SER A 312 28.59 15.25 -7.14
C SER A 312 29.82 14.55 -6.57
N PRO A 313 29.69 13.40 -5.87
CA PRO A 313 30.84 12.64 -5.41
C PRO A 313 31.74 12.23 -6.58
N ALA A 314 33.05 12.46 -6.51
CA ALA A 314 33.95 12.18 -7.65
C ALA A 314 33.94 10.71 -8.10
N ALA A 315 33.74 9.78 -7.16
CA ALA A 315 33.66 8.34 -7.42
C ALA A 315 32.28 7.86 -7.91
N SER A 316 31.26 8.72 -7.98
CA SER A 316 29.95 8.34 -8.50
C SER A 316 29.94 8.32 -10.04
N ALA A 317 28.96 7.63 -10.63
CA ALA A 317 28.84 7.57 -12.09
C ALA A 317 28.56 8.96 -12.68
N GLU A 318 27.73 9.76 -12.02
CA GLU A 318 27.48 11.14 -12.44
C GLU A 318 28.72 12.02 -12.30
N GLY A 319 29.52 11.84 -11.24
CA GLY A 319 30.78 12.58 -11.05
C GLY A 319 31.81 12.26 -12.13
N ARG A 320 31.93 10.99 -12.54
CA ARG A 320 32.78 10.58 -13.67
C ARG A 320 32.31 11.19 -14.98
N LEU A 321 31.01 11.10 -15.29
CA LEU A 321 30.44 11.69 -16.52
C LEU A 321 30.70 13.20 -16.58
N LEU A 322 30.42 13.93 -15.50
CA LEU A 322 30.65 15.38 -15.43
C LEU A 322 32.13 15.74 -15.53
N THR A 323 33.04 14.87 -15.08
CA THR A 323 34.48 15.07 -15.23
C THR A 323 34.91 14.93 -16.70
N VAL A 324 34.39 13.94 -17.41
CA VAL A 324 34.64 13.76 -18.86
C VAL A 324 34.09 14.96 -19.64
N LEU A 325 32.86 15.38 -19.36
CA LEU A 325 32.26 16.55 -20.02
C LEU A 325 33.04 17.84 -19.74
N ALA A 326 33.53 18.04 -18.50
CA ALA A 326 34.33 19.20 -18.16
C ALA A 326 35.65 19.24 -18.95
N ALA A 327 36.31 18.09 -19.17
CA ALA A 327 37.51 18.01 -20.00
C ALA A 327 37.20 18.38 -21.46
N GLY A 328 36.14 17.80 -22.04
CA GLY A 328 35.73 18.08 -23.41
C GLY A 328 35.31 19.54 -23.64
N ILE A 329 34.66 20.18 -22.67
CA ILE A 329 34.35 21.61 -22.74
C ILE A 329 35.62 22.47 -22.67
N GLY A 330 36.59 22.11 -21.82
CA GLY A 330 37.87 22.82 -21.74
C GLY A 330 38.68 22.73 -23.04
N GLU A 331 38.56 21.63 -23.78
CA GLU A 331 39.12 21.52 -25.14
C GLU A 331 38.38 22.41 -26.14
N LEU A 332 37.04 22.42 -26.13
CA LEU A 332 36.25 23.30 -27.00
C LEU A 332 36.56 24.78 -26.76
N GLN A 333 36.70 25.20 -25.49
CA GLN A 333 37.05 26.59 -25.16
C GLN A 333 38.42 27.00 -25.69
N ARG A 334 39.41 26.09 -25.69
CA ARG A 334 40.75 26.36 -26.23
C ARG A 334 40.79 26.41 -27.76
N ASN A 335 39.87 25.70 -28.42
CA ASN A 335 39.84 25.58 -29.87
C ASN A 335 38.87 26.56 -30.56
N LEU A 336 38.09 27.33 -29.78
CA LEU A 336 37.26 28.40 -30.34
C LEU A 336 38.16 29.58 -30.75
N PRO A 337 38.02 30.10 -31.99
CA PRO A 337 38.81 31.24 -32.43
C PRO A 337 38.54 32.46 -31.55
N SER A 338 39.61 33.17 -31.20
CA SER A 338 39.63 34.46 -30.47
C SER A 338 39.18 35.61 -31.35
#